data_AF-A0A2V8GXP3-F1
#
_entry.id   AF-A0A2V8GXP3-F1
#
_cell.length_a   1.000
_cell.length_b   1.000
_cell.length_c   1.000
_cell.angle_alpha   90.00
_cell.angle_beta   90.00
_cell.angle_gamma   90.00
#
_symmetry.space_group_name_H-M   'P 1'
#
loop_
_entity.id
_entity.type
_entity.pdbx_description
1 polymer ?
#
loop_
_entity_poly.entity_id
_entity_poly.type
_entity_poly.pdbx_seq_one_letter_code
_entity_poly.pdbx_strand_id
1 'polypeptide(L)'
;MHHNLVSVRAAAAAIVLVTALGGRTAFAQAELTGSWGATNNEDLSGDSLPVDYTGLALTDEARVRALSYNESQLAMIERQCQGWPAFYFAQGPFGLKIWSDIDQTKGEVVSYTVGAWEDRAPLVIWMDNRPHPSELAEHTRRGFTTGHWEGNTLVAYTTHMKAGFVRKTGPPNSDRATMTARFHRHRAILPVLAVVEDPIYLAEPFILTKSFQLTTQELATNGPPCVSAYQGRVPGESVPHYIPEQNTGRR
;
A
#
# COMPACT_ATOMS: atom_id res chain seq x y z
N MET A 1 -66.01 2.49 -26.34
CA MET A 1 -64.59 2.07 -26.50
C MET A 1 -63.58 2.99 -25.77
N HIS A 2 -63.99 3.92 -24.90
CA HIS A 2 -63.06 4.88 -24.25
C HIS A 2 -62.55 4.47 -22.86
N HIS A 3 -63.12 3.46 -22.21
CA HIS A 3 -62.72 3.05 -20.85
C HIS A 3 -61.41 2.22 -20.80
N ASN A 4 -60.99 1.61 -21.92
CA ASN A 4 -59.80 0.74 -21.96
C ASN A 4 -58.47 1.51 -22.11
N LEU A 5 -58.48 2.78 -22.54
CA LEU A 5 -57.25 3.57 -22.68
C LEU A 5 -56.78 4.19 -21.36
N VAL A 6 -57.71 4.48 -20.44
CA VAL A 6 -57.39 5.14 -19.16
C VAL A 6 -56.73 4.15 -18.19
N SER A 7 -57.22 2.90 -18.15
CA SER A 7 -56.65 1.82 -17.34
C SER A 7 -55.24 1.42 -17.79
N VAL A 8 -54.98 1.41 -19.10
CA VAL A 8 -53.64 1.12 -19.65
C VAL A 8 -52.63 2.22 -19.33
N ARG A 9 -53.04 3.49 -19.34
CA ARG A 9 -52.17 4.63 -18.97
C ARG A 9 -51.86 4.66 -17.47
N ALA A 10 -52.83 4.33 -16.62
CA ALA A 10 -52.63 4.24 -15.17
C ALA A 10 -51.70 3.06 -14.80
N ALA A 11 -51.85 1.90 -15.46
CA ALA A 11 -50.97 0.75 -15.27
C ALA A 11 -49.54 1.02 -15.75
N ALA A 12 -49.36 1.70 -16.89
CA ALA A 12 -48.04 2.07 -17.39
C ALA A 12 -47.33 3.08 -16.48
N ALA A 13 -48.05 4.06 -15.93
CA ALA A 13 -47.48 5.02 -14.97
C ALA A 13 -47.08 4.36 -13.64
N ALA A 14 -47.85 3.39 -13.15
CA ALA A 14 -47.53 2.64 -11.94
C ALA A 14 -46.29 1.73 -12.12
N ILE A 15 -46.12 1.12 -13.30
CA ILE A 15 -44.95 0.27 -13.60
C ILE A 15 -43.66 1.11 -13.69
N VAL A 16 -43.72 2.32 -14.27
CA VAL A 16 -42.58 3.25 -14.33
C VAL A 16 -42.21 3.80 -12.94
N LEU A 17 -43.19 3.99 -12.06
CA LEU A 17 -42.93 4.46 -10.70
C LEU A 17 -42.31 3.36 -9.81
N VAL A 18 -42.72 2.10 -9.99
CA VAL A 18 -42.18 0.95 -9.25
C VAL A 18 -40.75 0.61 -9.68
N THR A 19 -40.37 0.83 -10.95
CA THR A 19 -38.97 0.68 -11.39
C THR A 19 -38.06 1.82 -10.91
N ALA A 20 -38.60 3.03 -10.72
CA ALA A 20 -37.84 4.16 -10.19
C ALA A 20 -37.57 4.08 -8.67
N LEU A 21 -38.45 3.42 -7.90
CA LEU A 21 -38.32 3.28 -6.44
C LEU A 21 -37.57 2.00 -6.00
N GLY A 22 -37.33 1.07 -6.93
CA GLY A 22 -36.62 -0.20 -6.68
C GLY A 22 -35.13 -0.19 -7.01
N GLY A 23 -34.58 0.96 -7.42
CA GLY A 23 -33.15 1.13 -7.62
C GLY A 23 -32.42 1.05 -6.29
N ARG A 24 -32.19 -0.16 -5.76
CA ARG A 24 -31.03 -0.37 -4.90
C ARG A 24 -29.87 0.19 -5.70
N THR A 25 -29.23 1.24 -5.20
CA THR A 25 -27.88 1.56 -5.64
C THR A 25 -27.07 0.31 -5.32
N ALA A 26 -26.96 -0.59 -6.29
CA ALA A 26 -25.88 -1.53 -6.33
C ALA A 26 -24.66 -0.63 -6.42
N PHE A 27 -24.04 -0.35 -5.27
CA PHE A 27 -22.70 0.20 -5.27
C PHE A 27 -21.89 -0.82 -6.05
N ALA A 28 -21.56 -0.50 -7.29
CA ALA A 28 -20.62 -1.27 -8.08
C ALA A 28 -19.26 -1.08 -7.38
N GLN A 29 -19.05 -1.86 -6.32
CA GLN A 29 -17.77 -1.97 -5.65
C GLN A 29 -16.82 -2.64 -6.63
N ALA A 30 -15.59 -2.17 -6.68
CA ALA A 30 -14.59 -2.79 -7.50
C ALA A 30 -14.25 -4.15 -6.90
N GLU A 31 -14.20 -5.19 -7.73
CA GLU A 31 -13.45 -6.37 -7.34
C GLU A 31 -11.98 -5.97 -7.21
N LEU A 32 -11.27 -6.32 -6.14
CA LEU A 32 -9.85 -5.98 -5.96
C LEU A 32 -8.96 -7.22 -5.92
N THR A 33 -9.55 -8.39 -5.72
CA THR A 33 -8.80 -9.65 -5.69
C THR A 33 -8.14 -9.91 -7.05
N GLY A 34 -6.92 -10.45 -6.98
CA GLY A 34 -6.13 -10.73 -8.16
C GLY A 34 -4.64 -10.48 -7.96
N SER A 35 -3.91 -10.71 -9.05
CA SER A 35 -2.47 -10.47 -9.15
C SER A 35 -2.23 -9.18 -9.93
N TRP A 36 -1.60 -8.22 -9.29
CA TRP A 36 -1.39 -6.87 -9.80
C TRP A 36 0.11 -6.60 -9.97
N GLY A 37 0.60 -6.67 -11.20
CA GLY A 37 2.00 -6.39 -11.53
C GLY A 37 2.34 -4.91 -11.35
N ALA A 38 3.49 -4.62 -10.76
CA ALA A 38 3.96 -3.24 -10.65
C ALA A 38 4.41 -2.72 -12.03
N THR A 39 3.93 -1.55 -12.43
CA THR A 39 4.37 -0.89 -13.67
C THR A 39 5.66 -0.10 -13.45
N ASN A 40 5.86 0.46 -12.25
CA ASN A 40 7.05 1.20 -11.83
C ASN A 40 7.40 2.39 -12.77
N ASN A 41 6.38 3.04 -13.32
CA ASN A 41 6.53 4.20 -14.19
C ASN A 41 6.40 5.53 -13.43
N GLU A 42 5.92 5.49 -12.18
CA GLU A 42 5.88 6.63 -11.28
C GLU A 42 7.24 6.85 -10.61
N ASP A 43 7.70 8.11 -10.59
CA ASP A 43 8.97 8.45 -9.98
C ASP A 43 8.83 8.63 -8.46
N LEU A 44 9.74 7.99 -7.72
CA LEU A 44 10.02 8.23 -6.31
C LEU A 44 11.33 9.02 -6.23
N SER A 45 11.28 10.27 -6.69
CA SER A 45 12.47 11.09 -6.89
C SER A 45 13.32 11.16 -5.61
N GLY A 46 14.59 10.77 -5.70
CA GLY A 46 15.54 10.87 -4.59
C GLY A 46 15.35 9.86 -3.45
N ASP A 47 14.51 8.81 -3.59
CA ASP A 47 14.33 7.77 -2.56
C ASP A 47 15.64 7.07 -2.15
N SER A 48 16.58 6.99 -3.08
CA SER A 48 17.89 6.34 -2.91
C SER A 48 19.07 7.32 -2.91
N LEU A 49 18.84 8.64 -2.88
CA LEU A 49 19.90 9.64 -2.86
C LEU A 49 20.19 10.08 -1.41
N PRO A 50 21.40 9.82 -0.87
CA PRO A 50 21.74 10.26 0.47
C PRO A 50 21.66 11.78 0.58
N VAL A 51 21.10 12.26 1.70
CA VAL A 51 21.01 13.70 2.04
C VAL A 51 20.12 14.53 1.10
N ASP A 52 19.47 13.90 0.11
CA ASP A 52 18.43 14.56 -0.70
C ASP A 52 17.04 14.27 -0.14
N TYR A 53 16.45 15.30 0.47
CA TYR A 53 15.11 15.24 1.05
C TYR A 53 14.09 16.04 0.23
N THR A 54 14.41 16.36 -1.02
CA THR A 54 13.50 17.09 -1.91
C THR A 54 12.17 16.32 -2.04
N GLY A 55 11.06 17.02 -1.84
CA GLY A 55 9.72 16.44 -1.85
C GLY A 55 9.26 15.84 -0.51
N LEU A 56 10.08 15.87 0.55
CA LEU A 56 9.66 15.58 1.92
C LEU A 56 9.56 16.86 2.74
N ALA A 57 8.38 17.13 3.28
CA ALA A 57 8.17 18.20 4.25
C ALA A 57 8.65 17.76 5.65
N LEU A 58 9.97 17.61 5.82
CA LEU A 58 10.56 17.16 7.09
C LEU A 58 10.51 18.25 8.17
N THR A 59 10.20 17.87 9.40
CA THR A 59 10.45 18.71 10.59
C THR A 59 11.95 18.85 10.86
N ASP A 60 12.35 19.81 11.70
CA ASP A 60 13.77 19.98 12.09
C ASP A 60 14.32 18.72 12.78
N GLU A 61 13.53 18.12 13.66
CA GLU A 61 13.85 16.86 14.34
C GLU A 61 14.04 15.71 13.33
N ALA A 62 13.15 15.59 12.33
CA ALA A 62 13.29 14.61 11.27
C ALA A 62 14.55 14.82 10.44
N ARG A 63 14.89 16.08 10.13
CA ARG A 63 16.09 16.44 9.37
C ARG A 63 17.35 16.06 10.13
N VAL A 64 17.44 16.34 11.42
CA VAL A 64 18.58 15.92 12.26
C VAL A 64 18.71 14.41 12.27
N ARG A 65 17.61 13.67 12.46
CA ARG A 65 17.62 12.21 12.44
C ARG A 65 18.03 11.65 11.08
N ALA A 66 17.53 12.22 9.99
CA ALA A 66 17.89 11.82 8.63
C ALA A 66 19.38 12.07 8.33
N LEU A 67 19.94 13.21 8.78
CA LEU A 67 21.36 13.54 8.61
C LEU A 67 22.29 12.66 9.48
N SER A 68 21.77 12.12 10.59
CA SER A 68 22.50 11.17 11.43
C SER A 68 22.50 9.73 10.89
N TYR A 69 21.76 9.47 9.81
CA TYR A 69 21.67 8.15 9.20
C TYR A 69 23.01 7.71 8.62
N ASN A 70 23.31 6.42 8.75
CA ASN A 70 24.52 5.82 8.20
C ASN A 70 24.14 4.56 7.45
N GLU A 71 24.43 4.52 6.16
CA GLU A 71 24.09 3.39 5.27
C GLU A 71 24.69 2.05 5.71
N SER A 72 25.79 2.07 6.47
CA SER A 72 26.39 0.87 7.06
C SER A 72 25.42 0.12 7.98
N GLN A 73 24.36 0.79 8.46
CA GLN A 73 23.29 0.16 9.23
C GLN A 73 22.55 -0.92 8.44
N LEU A 74 22.45 -0.80 7.10
CA LEU A 74 21.81 -1.82 6.27
C LEU A 74 22.61 -3.13 6.24
N ALA A 75 23.93 -3.04 6.42
CA ALA A 75 24.81 -4.22 6.51
C ALA A 75 24.82 -4.89 7.88
N MET A 76 24.22 -4.26 8.91
CA MET A 76 24.13 -4.84 10.25
C MET A 76 23.13 -6.01 10.24
N ILE A 77 23.57 -7.18 10.67
CA ILE A 77 22.75 -8.41 10.70
C ILE A 77 21.45 -8.19 11.49
N GLU A 78 21.53 -7.43 12.59
CA GLU A 78 20.40 -7.10 13.46
C GLU A 78 19.36 -6.18 12.78
N ARG A 79 19.73 -5.53 11.68
CA ARG A 79 18.90 -4.55 10.97
C ARG A 79 18.34 -5.06 9.64
N GLN A 80 18.97 -6.04 9.02
CA GLN A 80 18.58 -6.56 7.69
C GLN A 80 17.10 -6.97 7.62
N CYS A 81 16.59 -7.59 8.68
CA CYS A 81 15.19 -8.02 8.75
C CYS A 81 14.31 -7.11 9.59
N GLN A 82 14.64 -5.82 9.75
CA GLN A 82 13.76 -4.85 10.42
C GLN A 82 12.49 -4.53 9.62
N GLY A 83 12.53 -4.71 8.30
CA GLY A 83 11.42 -4.51 7.40
C GLY A 83 10.93 -3.05 7.33
N TRP A 84 10.06 -2.81 6.37
CA TRP A 84 9.48 -1.51 6.10
C TRP A 84 8.12 -1.33 6.78
N PRO A 85 7.74 -0.08 7.07
CA PRO A 85 6.40 0.27 7.53
C PRO A 85 5.33 -0.06 6.49
N ALA A 86 4.06 -0.09 6.91
CA ALA A 86 2.96 -0.59 6.10
C ALA A 86 2.85 0.08 4.73
N PHE A 87 3.04 1.41 4.64
CA PHE A 87 2.95 2.19 3.39
C PHE A 87 3.94 1.76 2.30
N TYR A 88 4.96 0.97 2.65
CA TYR A 88 5.90 0.43 1.68
C TYR A 88 5.26 -0.52 0.66
N PHE A 89 4.03 -1.02 0.89
CA PHE A 89 3.29 -1.72 -0.16
C PHE A 89 3.05 -0.86 -1.41
N ALA A 90 2.92 0.46 -1.25
CA ALA A 90 2.74 1.41 -2.36
C ALA A 90 4.07 2.02 -2.84
N GLN A 91 5.11 2.06 -2.00
CA GLN A 91 6.43 2.61 -2.34
C GLN A 91 7.35 1.57 -2.99
N GLY A 92 7.38 0.34 -2.47
CA GLY A 92 8.30 -0.72 -2.87
C GLY A 92 8.06 -1.19 -4.30
N PRO A 93 9.08 -1.75 -4.99
CA PRO A 93 9.03 -2.03 -6.44
C PRO A 93 8.17 -3.23 -6.84
N PHE A 94 7.59 -3.94 -5.87
CA PHE A 94 6.94 -5.24 -6.05
C PHE A 94 5.47 -5.11 -6.48
N GLY A 95 4.96 -6.14 -7.18
CA GLY A 95 3.53 -6.28 -7.44
C GLY A 95 2.73 -6.63 -6.18
N LEU A 96 1.40 -6.53 -6.28
CA LEU A 96 0.46 -6.84 -5.20
C LEU A 96 -0.35 -8.09 -5.53
N LYS A 97 -0.27 -9.11 -4.67
CA LYS A 97 -1.28 -10.16 -4.61
C LYS A 97 -2.36 -9.73 -3.63
N ILE A 98 -3.61 -9.61 -4.07
CA ILE A 98 -4.76 -9.23 -3.23
C ILE A 98 -5.77 -10.38 -3.19
N TRP A 99 -6.24 -10.74 -2.00
CA TRP A 99 -7.32 -11.70 -1.79
C TRP A 99 -8.28 -11.20 -0.70
N SER A 100 -9.45 -11.82 -0.61
CA SER A 100 -10.48 -11.47 0.37
C SER A 100 -10.86 -12.66 1.24
N ASP A 101 -11.08 -12.42 2.53
CA ASP A 101 -11.74 -13.38 3.42
C ASP A 101 -13.24 -13.09 3.43
N ILE A 102 -14.06 -14.13 3.30
CA ILE A 102 -15.53 -14.01 3.19
C ILE A 102 -16.20 -14.75 4.36
N ASP A 103 -17.12 -14.06 5.04
CA ASP A 103 -18.04 -14.70 5.99
C ASP A 103 -18.98 -15.61 5.21
N GLN A 104 -18.76 -16.93 5.32
CA GLN A 104 -19.51 -17.94 4.57
C GLN A 104 -21.02 -17.93 4.87
N THR A 105 -21.43 -17.41 6.04
CA THR A 105 -22.84 -17.38 6.42
C THR A 105 -23.59 -16.20 5.81
N LYS A 106 -22.89 -15.09 5.57
CA LYS A 106 -23.47 -13.85 5.05
C LYS A 106 -23.11 -13.58 3.58
N GLY A 107 -22.06 -14.21 3.08
CA GLY A 107 -21.49 -13.93 1.76
C GLY A 107 -20.82 -12.55 1.66
N GLU A 108 -20.44 -11.97 2.80
CA GLU A 108 -19.86 -10.63 2.88
C GLU A 108 -18.34 -10.70 3.07
N VAL A 109 -17.61 -9.75 2.47
CA VAL A 109 -16.15 -9.63 2.65
C VAL A 109 -15.85 -9.12 4.06
N VAL A 110 -15.07 -9.88 4.82
CA VAL A 110 -14.60 -9.53 6.16
C VAL A 110 -13.28 -8.75 6.10
N SER A 111 -12.40 -9.13 5.16
CA SER A 111 -11.12 -8.47 4.97
C SER A 111 -10.66 -8.53 3.52
N TYR A 112 -9.85 -7.54 3.12
CA TYR A 112 -8.93 -7.69 2.01
C TYR A 112 -7.51 -7.80 2.55
N THR A 113 -6.69 -8.69 2.00
CA THR A 113 -5.27 -8.77 2.34
C THR A 113 -4.41 -8.45 1.12
N VAL A 114 -3.51 -7.48 1.28
CA VAL A 114 -2.40 -7.25 0.35
C VAL A 114 -1.21 -8.09 0.83
N GLY A 115 -0.77 -9.01 -0.02
CA GLY A 115 0.26 -10.00 0.28
C GLY A 115 1.57 -9.42 0.76
N ALA A 116 2.33 -10.23 1.49
CA ALA A 116 3.62 -9.85 2.08
C ALA A 116 4.76 -9.95 1.07
N TRP A 117 5.89 -9.34 1.40
CA TRP A 117 7.17 -9.59 0.74
C TRP A 117 8.27 -9.82 1.79
N GLU A 118 9.50 -10.12 1.37
CA GLU A 118 10.61 -10.40 2.31
C GLU A 118 10.82 -9.24 3.31
N ASP A 119 10.62 -8.00 2.86
CA ASP A 119 10.92 -6.78 3.58
C ASP A 119 9.65 -6.06 4.10
N ARG A 120 8.44 -6.60 3.87
CA ARG A 120 7.20 -6.00 4.38
C ARG A 120 6.17 -7.04 4.81
N ALA A 121 5.49 -6.76 5.91
CA ALA A 121 4.38 -7.57 6.39
C ALA A 121 3.13 -7.44 5.48
N PRO A 122 2.20 -8.40 5.50
CA PRO A 122 0.95 -8.28 4.75
C PRO A 122 0.06 -7.19 5.36
N LEU A 123 -0.62 -6.42 4.51
CA LEU A 123 -1.60 -5.41 4.94
C LEU A 123 -2.99 -6.06 4.96
N VAL A 124 -3.55 -6.26 6.14
CA VAL A 124 -4.92 -6.76 6.32
C VAL A 124 -5.85 -5.58 6.55
N ILE A 125 -6.80 -5.37 5.63
CA ILE A 125 -7.78 -4.29 5.62
C ILE A 125 -9.11 -4.88 6.09
N TRP A 126 -9.49 -4.60 7.34
CA TRP A 126 -10.73 -5.10 7.92
C TRP A 126 -11.93 -4.27 7.46
N MET A 127 -12.97 -4.92 6.95
CA MET A 127 -14.13 -4.28 6.33
C MET A 127 -15.36 -4.20 7.24
N ASP A 128 -15.25 -4.68 8.47
CA ASP A 128 -16.36 -4.87 9.41
C ASP A 128 -16.55 -3.71 10.40
N ASN A 129 -15.95 -2.55 10.13
CA ASN A 129 -16.00 -1.36 10.98
C ASN A 129 -15.56 -1.60 12.44
N ARG A 130 -14.70 -2.61 12.67
CA ARG A 130 -14.13 -2.84 14.01
C ARG A 130 -13.36 -1.60 14.50
N PRO A 131 -13.39 -1.30 15.81
CA PRO A 131 -12.63 -0.18 16.35
C PRO A 131 -11.12 -0.42 16.18
N HIS A 132 -10.39 0.67 16.00
CA HIS A 132 -8.93 0.63 16.10
C HIS A 132 -8.51 0.27 17.53
N PRO A 133 -7.35 -0.39 17.70
CA PRO A 133 -6.79 -0.65 19.02
C PRO A 133 -6.59 0.64 19.83
N SER A 134 -6.44 0.49 21.15
CA SER A 134 -6.07 1.62 22.01
C SER A 134 -4.66 2.11 21.68
N GLU A 135 -4.37 3.38 21.96
CA GLU A 135 -3.06 3.99 21.68
C GLU A 135 -1.86 3.28 22.34
N LEU A 136 -2.10 2.48 23.39
CA LEU A 136 -1.07 1.72 24.10
C LEU A 136 -0.94 0.28 23.59
N ALA A 137 -1.73 -0.11 22.59
CA ALA A 137 -1.63 -1.43 21.99
C ALA A 137 -0.29 -1.62 21.27
N GLU A 138 0.05 -2.86 20.96
CA GLU A 138 1.30 -3.16 20.27
C GLU A 138 1.33 -2.55 18.85
N HIS A 139 2.39 -1.80 18.55
CA HIS A 139 2.66 -1.32 17.20
C HIS A 139 3.44 -2.36 16.41
N THR A 140 2.88 -2.80 15.29
CA THR A 140 3.45 -3.85 14.44
C THR A 140 3.89 -3.27 13.10
N ARG A 141 4.71 -4.01 12.32
CA ARG A 141 5.12 -3.55 10.98
C ARG A 141 3.96 -3.38 10.02
N ARG A 142 2.97 -4.29 10.09
CA ARG A 142 1.76 -4.20 9.27
C ARG A 142 0.79 -3.10 9.73
N GLY A 143 0.95 -2.60 10.95
CA GLY A 143 -0.03 -1.74 11.59
C GLY A 143 -1.38 -2.41 11.81
N PHE A 144 -2.40 -1.60 12.03
CA PHE A 144 -3.80 -2.00 12.08
C PHE A 144 -4.59 -1.18 11.08
N THR A 145 -5.28 -1.86 10.16
CA THR A 145 -5.97 -1.21 9.05
C THR A 145 -7.44 -1.59 9.02
N THR A 146 -8.30 -0.59 8.97
CA THR A 146 -9.72 -0.76 8.63
C THR A 146 -9.97 -0.17 7.26
N GLY A 147 -11.04 -0.60 6.60
CA GLY A 147 -11.43 -0.03 5.32
C GLY A 147 -12.92 0.06 5.14
N HIS A 148 -13.31 0.96 4.26
CA HIS A 148 -14.69 1.19 3.84
C HIS A 148 -14.73 1.56 2.36
N TRP A 149 -15.89 1.39 1.74
CA TRP A 149 -16.10 1.73 0.35
C TRP A 149 -16.65 3.15 0.20
N GLU A 150 -15.99 3.96 -0.61
CA GLU A 150 -16.48 5.25 -1.10
C GLU A 150 -16.79 5.13 -2.59
N GLY A 151 -18.05 4.81 -2.92
CA GLY A 151 -18.43 4.46 -4.27
C GLY A 151 -17.69 3.20 -4.76
N ASN A 152 -16.85 3.37 -5.78
CA ASN A 152 -16.01 2.30 -6.36
C ASN A 152 -14.55 2.32 -5.85
N THR A 153 -14.28 3.08 -4.79
CA THR A 153 -12.93 3.20 -4.19
C THR A 153 -12.91 2.53 -2.84
N LEU A 154 -11.98 1.59 -2.61
CA LEU A 154 -11.70 1.10 -1.27
C LEU A 154 -10.77 2.09 -0.59
N VAL A 155 -11.21 2.64 0.54
CA VAL A 155 -10.41 3.50 1.40
C VAL A 155 -9.97 2.67 2.59
N ALA A 156 -8.68 2.68 2.89
CA ALA A 156 -8.08 1.94 3.97
C ALA A 156 -7.30 2.90 4.88
N TYR A 157 -7.59 2.87 6.17
CA TYR A 157 -6.94 3.71 7.17
C TYR A 157 -6.09 2.86 8.12
N THR A 158 -4.79 3.15 8.16
CA THR A 158 -3.78 2.39 8.91
C THR A 158 -3.20 3.22 10.04
N THR A 159 -3.07 2.59 11.21
CA THR A 159 -2.47 3.13 12.44
C THR A 159 -1.58 2.07 13.10
N HIS A 160 -1.05 2.33 14.30
CA HIS A 160 -0.27 1.36 15.09
C HIS A 160 0.90 0.75 14.31
N MET A 161 1.49 1.53 13.41
CA MET A 161 2.67 1.12 12.66
C MET A 161 3.90 1.24 13.54
N LYS A 162 4.84 0.31 13.39
CA LYS A 162 6.15 0.45 14.01
C LYS A 162 6.94 1.60 13.36
N ALA A 163 7.69 2.34 14.16
CA ALA A 163 8.64 3.33 13.65
C ALA A 163 9.65 2.68 12.69
N GLY A 164 10.04 3.44 11.67
CA GLY A 164 10.87 2.95 10.57
C GLY A 164 11.41 4.11 9.74
N PHE A 165 11.35 3.95 8.41
CA PHE A 165 11.86 4.92 7.46
C PHE A 165 10.82 5.21 6.37
N VAL A 166 10.66 6.49 6.04
CA VAL A 166 9.87 6.96 4.88
C VAL A 166 10.67 6.80 3.58
N ARG A 167 11.99 6.92 3.64
CA ARG A 167 12.89 6.72 2.48
C ARG A 167 14.04 5.80 2.84
N LYS A 168 14.63 5.20 1.81
CA LYS A 168 15.76 4.26 1.99
C LYS A 168 17.00 4.89 2.61
N THR A 169 17.15 6.21 2.48
CA THR A 169 18.34 6.98 2.87
C THR A 169 18.23 7.69 4.22
N GLY A 170 17.35 7.20 5.11
CA GLY A 170 17.32 7.64 6.51
C GLY A 170 16.18 8.54 6.98
N PRO A 171 15.41 9.27 6.14
CA PRO A 171 14.22 9.97 6.59
C PRO A 171 13.28 9.05 7.39
N PRO A 172 13.03 9.35 8.68
CA PRO A 172 12.33 8.43 9.58
C PRO A 172 10.80 8.54 9.42
N ASN A 173 10.09 7.48 9.81
CA ASN A 173 8.70 7.58 10.26
C ASN A 173 8.62 7.18 11.75
N SER A 174 7.72 7.81 12.48
CA SER A 174 7.43 7.52 13.87
C SER A 174 6.42 6.40 14.00
N ASP A 175 6.26 5.92 15.22
CA ASP A 175 5.19 5.02 15.61
C ASP A 175 3.81 5.71 15.65
N ARG A 176 3.77 7.05 15.65
CA ARG A 176 2.54 7.86 15.53
C ARG A 176 2.14 8.14 14.08
N ALA A 177 2.88 7.62 13.11
CA ALA A 177 2.52 7.77 11.71
C ALA A 177 1.20 7.06 11.41
N THR A 178 0.39 7.66 10.56
CA THR A 178 -0.86 7.10 10.03
C THR A 178 -0.82 7.12 8.51
N MET A 179 -1.58 6.21 7.88
CA MET A 179 -1.67 6.16 6.43
C MET A 179 -3.14 6.03 6.01
N THR A 180 -3.55 6.84 5.04
CA THR A 180 -4.80 6.64 4.30
C THR A 180 -4.48 6.19 2.88
N ALA A 181 -4.82 4.94 2.55
CA ALA A 181 -4.66 4.39 1.21
C ALA A 181 -6.00 4.34 0.48
N ARG A 182 -6.02 4.72 -0.80
CA ARG A 182 -7.20 4.70 -1.67
C ARG A 182 -6.91 3.85 -2.90
N PHE A 183 -7.67 2.78 -3.06
CA PHE A 183 -7.56 1.82 -4.16
C PHE A 183 -8.62 2.16 -5.20
N HIS A 184 -8.19 2.67 -6.35
CA HIS A 184 -9.07 3.13 -7.41
C HIS A 184 -9.00 2.20 -8.61
N ARG A 185 -9.76 1.09 -8.61
CA ARG A 185 -9.70 0.17 -9.76
C ARG A 185 -10.42 0.74 -10.99
N HIS A 186 -9.69 0.80 -12.10
CA HIS A 186 -10.22 1.11 -13.43
C HIS A 186 -9.87 -0.01 -14.41
N ARG A 187 -10.82 -0.94 -14.61
CA ARG A 187 -10.65 -2.14 -15.46
C ARG A 187 -9.46 -3.00 -15.02
N ALA A 188 -8.38 -2.97 -15.79
CA ALA A 188 -7.16 -3.75 -15.58
C ALA A 188 -6.03 -2.91 -14.95
N ILE A 189 -6.29 -1.66 -14.57
CA ILE A 189 -5.32 -0.81 -13.87
C ILE A 189 -5.85 -0.53 -12.46
N LEU A 190 -4.97 -0.65 -11.47
CA LEU A 190 -5.23 -0.31 -10.08
C LEU A 190 -4.25 0.78 -9.62
N PRO A 191 -4.60 2.05 -9.81
CA PRO A 191 -3.98 3.14 -9.06
C PRO A 191 -4.24 3.02 -7.56
N VAL A 192 -3.17 3.19 -6.78
CA VAL A 192 -3.20 3.32 -5.33
C VAL A 192 -2.57 4.65 -4.95
N LEU A 193 -3.33 5.46 -4.22
CA LEU A 193 -2.85 6.67 -3.55
C LEU A 193 -2.68 6.36 -2.08
N ALA A 194 -1.49 6.55 -1.52
CA ALA A 194 -1.26 6.46 -0.08
C ALA A 194 -0.79 7.83 0.44
N VAL A 195 -1.53 8.37 1.40
CA VAL A 195 -1.19 9.61 2.10
C VAL A 195 -0.70 9.23 3.49
N VAL A 196 0.55 9.54 3.78
CA VAL A 196 1.22 9.24 5.05
C VAL A 196 1.33 10.53 5.85
N GLU A 197 0.81 10.52 7.06
CA GLU A 197 0.87 11.63 8.00
C GLU A 197 1.71 11.21 9.20
N ASP A 198 2.62 12.05 9.65
CA ASP A 198 3.46 11.77 10.81
C ASP A 198 3.67 13.05 11.62
N PRO A 199 2.96 13.23 12.75
CA PRO A 199 3.01 14.48 13.50
C PRO A 199 4.37 14.77 14.14
N ILE A 200 5.30 13.80 14.17
CA ILE A 200 6.64 13.97 14.73
C ILE A 200 7.63 14.38 13.63
N TYR A 201 7.59 13.69 12.49
CA TYR A 201 8.64 13.81 11.48
C TYR A 201 8.22 14.51 10.18
N LEU A 202 6.94 14.72 9.95
CA LEU A 202 6.43 15.37 8.74
C LEU A 202 5.61 16.62 9.10
N ALA A 203 6.01 17.77 8.54
CA ALA A 203 5.28 19.03 8.64
C ALA A 203 4.05 19.05 7.72
N GLU A 204 4.08 18.30 6.62
CA GLU A 204 2.96 18.09 5.69
C GLU A 204 2.90 16.61 5.28
N PRO A 205 1.72 16.10 4.85
CA PRO A 205 1.59 14.70 4.47
C PRO A 205 2.53 14.29 3.33
N PHE A 206 3.12 13.11 3.43
CA PHE A 206 3.87 12.48 2.35
C PHE A 206 2.92 11.69 1.44
N ILE A 207 2.93 12.02 0.15
CA ILE A 207 1.99 11.46 -0.82
C ILE A 207 2.71 10.49 -1.75
N LEU A 208 2.19 9.27 -1.82
CA LEU A 208 2.64 8.19 -2.69
C LEU A 208 1.54 7.85 -3.68
N THR A 209 1.87 7.77 -4.96
CA THR A 209 0.94 7.23 -5.97
C THR A 209 1.66 6.15 -6.76
N LYS A 210 0.99 5.01 -6.93
CA LYS A 210 1.52 3.91 -7.72
C LYS A 210 0.42 3.16 -8.45
N SER A 211 0.67 2.84 -9.72
CA SER A 211 -0.26 2.08 -10.55
C SER A 211 0.22 0.66 -10.76
N PHE A 212 -0.72 -0.27 -10.62
CA PHE A 212 -0.50 -1.68 -10.88
C PHE A 212 -1.37 -2.15 -12.05
N GLN A 213 -0.87 -3.11 -12.80
CA GLN A 213 -1.55 -3.71 -13.95
C GLN A 213 -2.02 -5.11 -13.58
N LEU A 214 -3.30 -5.41 -13.79
CA LEU A 214 -3.85 -6.75 -13.61
C LEU A 214 -3.11 -7.72 -14.53
N THR A 215 -2.59 -8.80 -13.97
CA THR A 215 -1.85 -9.83 -14.70
C THR A 215 -2.50 -11.19 -14.53
N THR A 216 -2.36 -12.03 -15.56
CA THR A 216 -2.73 -13.44 -15.53
C THR A 216 -1.65 -14.31 -14.90
N GLN A 217 -0.42 -13.79 -14.79
CA GLN A 217 0.64 -14.44 -14.02
C GLN A 217 0.32 -14.31 -12.54
N GLU A 218 0.08 -15.44 -11.90
CA GLU A 218 -0.21 -15.47 -10.49
C GLU A 218 1.01 -15.02 -9.68
N LEU A 219 0.83 -13.98 -8.86
CA LEU A 219 1.83 -13.53 -7.89
C LEU A 219 1.68 -14.35 -6.60
N ALA A 220 2.81 -14.67 -5.97
CA ALA A 220 2.81 -15.32 -4.67
C ALA A 220 2.12 -14.44 -3.61
N THR A 221 1.38 -15.07 -2.69
CA THR A 221 0.74 -14.38 -1.56
C THR A 221 1.74 -13.86 -0.54
N ASN A 222 2.90 -14.52 -0.44
CA ASN A 222 4.02 -14.13 0.40
C ASN A 222 5.32 -14.24 -0.41
N GLY A 223 6.19 -13.25 -0.26
CA GLY A 223 7.58 -13.33 -0.72
C GLY A 223 8.39 -14.37 0.06
N PRO A 224 9.66 -14.58 -0.32
CA PRO A 224 10.57 -15.42 0.47
C PRO A 224 10.72 -14.87 1.90
N PRO A 225 11.04 -15.72 2.88
CA PRO A 225 11.29 -15.24 4.23
C PRO A 225 12.52 -14.33 4.25
N CYS A 226 12.47 -13.26 5.05
CA CYS A 226 13.68 -12.50 5.33
C CYS A 226 14.68 -13.37 6.08
N VAL A 227 15.86 -13.53 5.52
CA VAL A 227 16.98 -14.22 6.15
C VAL A 227 18.11 -13.24 6.34
N SER A 228 18.60 -13.12 7.57
CA SER A 228 19.78 -12.31 7.85
C SER A 228 21.03 -13.10 7.48
N ALA A 229 21.92 -12.49 6.72
CA ALA A 229 23.18 -13.08 6.30
C ALA A 229 24.28 -12.01 6.31
N TYR A 230 25.54 -12.41 6.43
CA TYR A 230 26.63 -11.47 6.22
C TYR A 230 26.64 -11.03 4.74
N GLN A 231 26.16 -9.82 4.45
CA GLN A 231 26.18 -9.20 3.12
C GLN A 231 27.37 -8.27 2.93
N GLY A 232 28.18 -8.10 3.98
CA GLY A 232 29.45 -7.43 3.89
C GLY A 232 30.47 -8.28 3.14
N ARG A 233 31.66 -7.72 2.98
CA ARG A 233 32.77 -8.44 2.38
C ARG A 233 33.75 -8.89 3.43
N VAL A 234 34.26 -10.12 3.29
CA VAL A 234 35.28 -10.64 4.20
C VAL A 234 36.43 -9.63 4.29
N PRO A 235 36.83 -9.18 5.49
CA PRO A 235 37.93 -8.26 5.64
C PRO A 235 39.22 -8.79 4.95
N GLY A 236 39.85 -7.96 4.12
CA GLY A 236 41.08 -8.31 3.38
C GLY A 236 40.88 -8.75 1.93
N GLU A 237 39.64 -8.93 1.50
CA GLU A 237 39.32 -9.26 0.12
C GLU A 237 39.43 -7.96 -0.74
N SER A 238 39.99 -7.99 -1.96
CA SER A 238 40.27 -6.80 -2.81
C SER A 238 39.14 -6.44 -3.79
N VAL A 239 38.63 -5.20 -3.80
CA VAL A 239 37.46 -4.85 -4.64
C VAL A 239 37.95 -4.82 -6.08
N PRO A 240 37.41 -5.66 -6.99
CA PRO A 240 37.80 -5.61 -8.39
C PRO A 240 37.47 -4.23 -8.94
N HIS A 241 38.50 -3.43 -9.19
CA HIS A 241 38.38 -2.16 -9.87
C HIS A 241 39.02 -2.36 -11.24
N TYR A 242 38.18 -2.54 -12.25
CA TYR A 242 38.63 -2.56 -13.63
C TYR A 242 38.58 -1.12 -14.15
N ILE A 243 39.66 -0.65 -14.77
CA ILE A 243 39.56 0.52 -15.65
C ILE A 243 38.57 0.19 -16.79
N PRO A 244 37.87 1.18 -17.39
CA PRO A 244 36.83 0.93 -18.38
C PRO A 244 37.24 -0.04 -19.49
N GLU A 245 38.51 -0.01 -19.90
CA GLU A 245 39.10 -0.85 -20.95
C GLU A 245 39.35 -2.30 -20.52
N GLN A 246 39.33 -2.60 -19.22
CA GLN A 246 39.59 -3.92 -18.63
C GLN A 246 38.35 -4.62 -18.08
N ASN A 247 37.17 -3.98 -18.16
CA ASN A 247 35.93 -4.58 -17.71
C ASN A 247 35.39 -5.58 -18.74
N THR A 248 35.67 -6.86 -18.54
CA THR A 248 35.22 -7.97 -19.40
C THR A 248 33.74 -8.32 -19.24
N GLY A 249 33.03 -7.68 -18.30
CA GLY A 249 31.61 -7.93 -17.98
C GLY A 249 30.59 -7.29 -18.93
N ARG A 250 31.03 -6.57 -19.97
CA ARG A 250 30.16 -6.18 -21.11
C ARG A 250 30.32 -7.19 -22.25
N ARG A 251 29.53 -8.27 -22.19
CA ARG A 251 29.04 -8.98 -23.37
C ARG A 251 27.54 -9.19 -23.22
#